data_AF-A0A938GJS3-F1
#
_entry.id   AF-A0A938GJS3-F1
#
_cell.length_a   1.000
_cell.length_b   1.000
_cell.length_c   1.000
_cell.angle_alpha   90.00
_cell.angle_beta   90.00
_cell.angle_gamma   90.00
#
_symmetry.space_group_name_H-M   'P 1'
#
loop_
_entity.id
_entity.type
_entity.pdbx_description
1 polymer ?
#
loop_
_entity_poly.entity_id
_entity_poly.type
_entity_poly.pdbx_seq_one_letter_code
_entity_poly.pdbx_strand_id
1 'polypeptide(L)'
;MRLGMALANALDHLHSHGLVHRDIKPSNVIFVRGIPKLADIGLVTDVGATMTHVGTEGFVSPEGPGTPSADIYALGKVLYELATGMDRLQFPEFPTLTADASIHPDFLEMNQVCLTACQNDPTRRYATARDLLADLALLHSGGSVRNVRKAKERAARMRQVLVVVLMIAFVLGGAWFQAGRIKDRRNQESLAKAARELGLQREAARDANQSLAVLSSHRARTAAGEGDAAGAALWASRASRVAPLPDDQSRFSLEAAHYAATILPLRSIYLTGAPLL
;
A
#
# COMPACT_ATOMS: atom_id res chain seq x y z
N MET A 1 14.98 -20.27 39.88
CA MET A 1 14.76 -18.99 39.17
C MET A 1 15.66 -17.85 39.65
N ARG A 2 15.61 -17.42 40.93
CA ARG A 2 16.40 -16.29 41.46
C ARG A 2 17.91 -16.40 41.22
N LEU A 3 18.46 -17.61 41.35
CA LEU A 3 19.86 -17.92 41.03
C LEU A 3 20.20 -17.56 39.58
N GLY A 4 19.42 -18.06 38.62
CA GLY A 4 19.63 -17.77 37.20
C GLY A 4 19.50 -16.28 36.86
N MET A 5 18.54 -15.57 37.46
CA MET A 5 18.40 -14.12 37.26
C MET A 5 19.65 -13.36 37.74
N ALA A 6 20.18 -13.72 38.92
CA ALA A 6 21.37 -13.07 39.45
C ALA A 6 22.60 -13.32 38.57
N LEU A 7 22.77 -14.55 38.05
CA LEU A 7 23.86 -14.89 37.13
C LEU A 7 23.72 -14.17 35.78
N ALA A 8 22.52 -14.13 35.20
CA ALA A 8 22.26 -13.41 33.96
C ALA A 8 22.50 -11.90 34.11
N ASN A 9 22.12 -11.31 35.25
CA ASN A 9 22.39 -9.91 35.56
C ASN A 9 23.89 -9.63 35.74
N ALA A 10 24.63 -10.53 36.40
CA ALA A 10 26.08 -10.41 36.51
C ALA A 10 26.76 -10.47 35.12
N LEU A 11 26.27 -11.34 34.26
CA LEU A 11 26.79 -11.49 32.91
C LEU A 11 26.49 -10.28 32.02
N ASP A 12 25.27 -9.75 32.09
CA ASP A 12 24.88 -8.50 31.41
C ASP A 12 25.76 -7.32 31.84
N HIS A 13 26.03 -7.21 33.15
CA HIS A 13 26.94 -6.20 33.66
C HIS A 13 28.34 -6.35 33.05
N LEU A 14 28.88 -7.57 32.99
CA LEU A 14 30.19 -7.83 32.40
C LEU A 14 30.23 -7.45 30.90
N HIS A 15 29.24 -7.92 30.14
CA HIS A 15 29.14 -7.68 28.69
C HIS A 15 28.96 -6.19 28.36
N SER A 16 28.21 -5.44 29.18
CA SER A 16 28.04 -3.98 29.01
C SER A 16 29.34 -3.19 29.16
N HIS A 17 30.36 -3.77 29.81
CA HIS A 17 31.69 -3.20 29.95
C HIS A 17 32.68 -3.73 28.89
N GLY A 18 32.20 -4.44 27.86
CA GLY A 18 33.05 -4.97 26.80
C GLY A 18 33.88 -6.20 27.21
N LEU A 19 33.54 -6.83 28.33
CA LEU A 19 34.23 -7.99 28.88
C LEU A 19 33.42 -9.27 28.66
N VAL A 20 34.10 -10.42 28.56
CA VAL A 20 33.49 -11.76 28.51
C VAL A 20 34.10 -12.66 29.58
N HIS A 21 33.35 -13.63 30.11
CA HIS A 21 33.81 -14.50 31.20
C HIS A 21 34.60 -15.71 30.74
N ARG A 22 34.20 -16.35 29.63
CA ARG A 22 34.86 -17.50 28.97
C ARG A 22 34.85 -18.84 29.71
N ASP A 23 34.52 -18.90 31.00
CA ASP A 23 34.50 -20.15 31.78
C ASP A 23 33.34 -20.19 32.78
N ILE A 24 32.13 -19.97 32.28
CA ILE A 24 30.92 -20.08 33.10
C ILE A 24 30.61 -21.55 33.35
N LYS A 25 30.62 -21.94 34.62
CA LYS A 25 30.34 -23.30 35.11
C LYS A 25 29.94 -23.27 36.60
N PRO A 26 29.33 -24.35 37.15
CA PRO A 26 28.87 -24.35 38.53
C PRO A 26 29.97 -24.09 39.57
N SER A 27 31.19 -24.59 39.37
CA SER A 27 32.30 -24.34 40.31
C SER A 27 32.79 -22.89 40.33
N ASN A 28 32.44 -22.09 39.31
CA ASN A 28 32.70 -20.65 39.26
C ASN A 28 31.51 -19.83 39.77
N VAL A 29 30.49 -20.46 40.35
CA VAL A 29 29.38 -19.78 41.03
C VAL A 29 29.57 -19.90 42.54
N ILE A 30 29.92 -18.78 43.18
CA ILE A 30 30.09 -18.70 44.63
C ILE A 30 28.92 -17.97 45.29
N PHE A 31 28.72 -18.19 46.58
CA PHE A 31 27.69 -17.51 47.35
C PHE A 31 28.32 -16.58 48.38
N VAL A 32 28.03 -15.28 48.28
CA VAL A 32 28.45 -14.27 49.26
C VAL A 32 27.21 -13.75 49.95
N ARG A 33 27.07 -14.05 51.25
CA ARG A 33 25.88 -13.70 52.05
C ARG A 33 24.58 -14.23 51.43
N GLY A 34 24.62 -15.46 50.89
CA GLY A 34 23.48 -16.09 50.22
C GLY A 34 23.17 -15.58 48.81
N ILE A 35 23.94 -14.61 48.30
CA ILE A 35 23.77 -14.07 46.94
C ILE A 35 24.78 -14.75 46.00
N PRO A 36 24.34 -15.37 44.91
CA PRO A 36 25.24 -15.98 43.94
C PRO A 36 26.03 -14.92 43.17
N LYS A 37 27.30 -15.21 42.91
CA LYS A 37 28.23 -14.38 42.16
C LYS A 37 29.08 -15.26 41.25
N LEU A 38 29.42 -14.73 40.08
CA LEU A 38 30.42 -15.32 39.21
C LEU A 38 31.81 -15.04 39.80
N ALA A 39 32.64 -16.07 39.87
CA ALA A 39 34.00 -16.08 40.36
C ALA A 39 34.95 -16.56 39.25
N ASP A 40 36.25 -16.59 39.56
CA ASP A 40 37.30 -16.98 38.62
C ASP A 40 37.34 -16.10 37.36
N ILE A 41 37.58 -14.80 37.62
CA ILE A 41 37.81 -13.75 36.63
C ILE A 41 39.14 -13.97 35.88
N GLY A 42 39.90 -15.04 36.19
CA GLY A 42 41.21 -15.33 35.57
C GLY A 42 41.17 -15.47 34.04
N LEU A 43 39.96 -15.61 33.47
CA LEU A 43 39.70 -15.73 32.04
C LEU A 43 38.84 -14.60 31.48
N VAL A 44 38.55 -13.58 32.29
CA VAL A 44 37.83 -12.38 31.85
C VAL A 44 38.75 -11.49 31.03
N THR A 45 38.29 -11.09 29.86
CA THR A 45 39.06 -10.25 28.94
C THR A 45 38.13 -9.52 27.98
N ASP A 46 38.70 -8.56 27.25
CA ASP A 46 38.00 -7.86 26.18
C ASP A 46 37.46 -8.82 25.11
N VAL A 47 36.31 -8.45 24.55
CA VAL A 47 35.70 -9.13 23.41
C VAL A 47 36.69 -9.19 22.25
N GLY A 48 36.96 -10.39 21.71
CA GLY A 48 37.82 -10.57 20.54
C GLY A 48 39.33 -10.75 20.81
N ALA A 49 39.79 -10.70 22.06
CA ALA A 49 41.19 -11.00 22.40
C ALA A 49 41.57 -12.45 21.99
N THR A 50 42.62 -12.61 21.17
CA THR A 50 43.02 -13.89 20.54
C THR A 50 43.76 -14.83 21.51
N MET A 51 43.55 -16.14 21.31
CA MET A 51 44.36 -17.28 21.78
C MET A 51 44.30 -17.68 23.26
N THR A 52 43.39 -18.60 23.58
CA THR A 52 43.68 -19.92 24.18
C THR A 52 42.37 -20.72 24.13
N HIS A 53 42.43 -22.03 23.83
CA HIS A 53 41.26 -22.92 23.99
C HIS A 53 40.99 -23.05 25.49
N VAL A 54 40.26 -22.09 26.06
CA VAL A 54 39.92 -22.08 27.48
C VAL A 54 38.43 -22.27 27.66
N GLY A 55 38.08 -23.10 28.62
CA GLY A 55 36.73 -23.38 29.00
C GLY A 55 36.58 -24.84 29.38
N THR A 56 35.57 -25.12 30.18
CA THR A 56 35.33 -26.46 30.68
C THR A 56 34.47 -27.26 29.70
N GLU A 57 34.86 -28.51 29.44
CA GLU A 57 34.15 -29.41 28.52
C GLU A 57 32.65 -29.50 28.87
N GLY A 58 31.81 -29.44 27.83
CA GLY A 58 30.35 -29.44 27.95
C GLY A 58 29.71 -28.07 28.22
N PHE A 59 30.50 -27.06 28.63
CA PHE A 59 30.03 -25.67 28.76
C PHE A 59 30.45 -24.77 27.58
N VAL A 60 31.53 -25.13 26.88
CA VAL A 60 32.02 -24.37 25.72
C VAL A 60 31.03 -24.47 24.56
N SER A 61 30.69 -23.33 23.96
CA SER A 61 29.81 -23.26 22.79
C SER A 61 30.48 -23.79 21.52
N PRO A 62 29.72 -24.23 20.49
CA PRO A 62 30.29 -24.81 19.27
C PRO A 62 31.25 -23.89 18.51
N GLU A 63 31.03 -22.58 18.57
CA GLU A 63 31.91 -21.58 17.97
C GLU A 63 33.16 -21.25 18.80
N GLY A 64 33.33 -21.89 19.96
CA GLY A 64 34.39 -21.61 20.93
C GLY A 64 34.05 -20.49 21.92
N PRO A 65 34.92 -20.26 22.92
CA PRO A 65 34.77 -19.23 23.94
C PRO A 65 35.06 -17.82 23.37
N GLY A 66 34.82 -16.79 24.19
CA GLY A 66 35.35 -15.45 23.92
C GLY A 66 34.37 -14.45 23.30
N THR A 67 33.09 -14.82 23.18
CA THR A 67 32.02 -13.91 22.79
C THR A 67 30.95 -13.83 23.88
N PRO A 68 30.18 -12.73 23.96
CA PRO A 68 29.02 -12.64 24.84
C PRO A 68 28.01 -13.79 24.61
N SER A 69 27.84 -14.20 23.35
CA SER A 69 26.97 -15.33 22.96
C SER A 69 27.47 -16.68 23.52
N ALA A 70 28.79 -16.88 23.58
CA ALA A 70 29.39 -18.08 24.15
C ALA A 70 29.13 -18.19 25.67
N ASP A 71 29.24 -17.07 26.38
CA ASP A 71 28.92 -17.03 27.81
C ASP A 71 27.42 -17.31 28.07
N ILE A 72 26.53 -16.80 27.22
CA ILE A 72 25.08 -17.09 27.31
C ILE A 72 24.82 -18.59 27.13
N TYR A 73 25.51 -19.25 26.21
CA TYR A 73 25.41 -20.70 26.02
C TYR A 73 25.87 -21.47 27.26
N ALA A 74 27.04 -21.12 27.80
CA ALA A 74 27.57 -21.74 28.99
C ALA A 74 26.64 -21.55 30.21
N LEU A 75 26.07 -20.35 30.38
CA LEU A 75 25.05 -20.10 31.39
C LEU A 75 23.78 -20.93 31.15
N GLY A 76 23.36 -21.12 29.89
CA GLY A 76 22.26 -22.01 29.52
C GLY A 76 22.49 -23.45 29.99
N LYS A 77 23.72 -23.97 29.85
CA LYS A 77 24.11 -25.30 30.37
C LYS A 77 24.08 -25.35 31.90
N VAL A 78 24.56 -24.30 32.59
CA VAL A 78 24.44 -24.20 34.06
C VAL A 78 22.97 -24.19 34.49
N LEU A 79 22.11 -23.43 33.82
CA LEU A 79 20.67 -23.39 34.11
C LEU A 79 20.01 -24.75 33.87
N TYR A 80 20.44 -25.47 32.84
CA TYR A 80 20.00 -26.84 32.58
C TYR A 80 20.35 -27.77 33.75
N GLU A 81 21.62 -27.85 34.15
CA GLU A 81 22.03 -28.72 35.27
C GLU A 81 21.29 -28.35 36.57
N LEU A 82 21.11 -27.05 36.84
CA LEU A 82 20.38 -26.56 38.01
C LEU A 82 18.88 -26.89 37.99
N ALA A 83 18.27 -26.89 36.81
CA ALA A 83 16.84 -27.14 36.67
C ALA A 83 16.54 -28.64 36.67
N THR A 84 17.33 -29.43 35.94
CA THR A 84 17.05 -30.84 35.68
C THR A 84 17.77 -31.79 36.64
N GLY A 85 18.88 -31.35 37.25
CA GLY A 85 19.81 -32.22 37.98
C GLY A 85 20.60 -33.18 37.08
N MET A 86 20.44 -33.11 35.75
CA MET A 86 21.16 -33.94 34.78
C MET A 86 22.48 -33.29 34.40
N ASP A 87 23.45 -34.08 33.94
CA ASP A 87 24.74 -33.55 33.47
C ASP A 87 24.56 -32.77 32.15
N ARG A 88 25.27 -31.64 32.01
CA ARG A 88 25.25 -30.78 30.79
C ARG A 88 25.50 -31.49 29.47
N LEU A 89 26.20 -32.64 29.47
CA LEU A 89 26.46 -33.45 28.30
C LEU A 89 25.21 -34.20 27.82
N GLN A 90 24.21 -34.38 28.69
CA GLN A 90 22.92 -34.99 28.36
C GLN A 90 21.96 -33.97 27.73
N PHE A 91 22.24 -32.67 27.79
CA PHE A 91 21.41 -31.68 27.09
C PHE A 91 21.30 -32.01 25.58
N PRO A 92 20.11 -31.95 24.96
CA PRO A 92 18.85 -31.38 25.47
C PRO A 92 17.87 -32.40 26.07
N GLU A 93 18.34 -33.57 26.52
CA GLU A 93 17.50 -34.56 27.17
C GLU A 93 16.77 -33.95 28.36
N PHE A 94 15.59 -34.49 28.64
CA PHE A 94 14.72 -34.00 29.70
C PHE A 94 14.37 -35.17 30.60
N PRO A 95 14.30 -34.98 31.94
CA PRO A 95 13.96 -36.06 32.83
C PRO A 95 12.63 -36.69 32.40
N THR A 96 12.66 -37.96 32.00
CA THR A 96 11.45 -38.74 31.79
C THR A 96 10.88 -39.02 33.17
N LEU A 97 9.99 -38.14 33.64
CA LEU A 97 9.26 -38.39 34.88
C LEU A 97 8.52 -39.72 34.70
N THR A 98 8.73 -40.64 35.65
CA THR A 98 7.94 -41.88 35.75
C THR A 98 6.46 -41.54 35.69
N ALA A 99 5.66 -42.41 35.06
CA ALA A 99 4.28 -42.20 34.59
C ALA A 99 3.24 -41.58 35.56
N ASP A 100 3.61 -41.29 36.80
CA ASP A 100 2.75 -40.72 37.86
C ASP A 100 3.09 -39.26 38.22
N ALA A 101 4.20 -38.69 37.73
CA ALA A 101 4.56 -37.30 37.96
C ALA A 101 4.36 -36.47 36.68
N SER A 102 3.24 -35.75 36.61
CA SER A 102 3.04 -34.75 35.56
C SER A 102 4.20 -33.73 35.58
N ILE A 103 4.81 -33.49 34.42
CA ILE A 103 5.86 -32.49 34.28
C ILE A 103 5.27 -31.12 34.64
N HIS A 104 5.78 -30.49 35.69
CA HIS A 104 5.32 -29.18 36.12
C HIS A 104 5.48 -28.15 34.97
N PRO A 105 4.45 -27.35 34.64
CA PRO A 105 4.51 -26.38 33.54
C PRO A 105 5.73 -25.44 33.60
N ASP A 106 6.10 -24.99 34.79
CA ASP A 106 7.28 -24.14 35.00
C ASP A 106 8.58 -24.79 34.52
N PHE A 107 8.67 -26.12 34.58
CA PHE A 107 9.83 -26.87 34.13
C PHE A 107 9.92 -26.90 32.59
N LEU A 108 8.78 -27.00 31.91
CA LEU A 108 8.69 -26.87 30.45
C LEU A 108 9.06 -25.48 29.95
N GLU A 109 8.68 -24.45 30.71
CA GLU A 109 9.01 -23.06 30.42
C GLU A 109 10.50 -22.77 30.70
N MET A 110 11.07 -23.29 31.79
CA MET A 110 12.51 -23.23 32.06
C MET A 110 13.31 -23.95 30.96
N ASN A 111 12.85 -25.13 30.53
CA ASN A 111 13.50 -25.84 29.43
C ASN A 111 13.57 -24.99 28.16
N GLN A 112 12.53 -24.22 27.87
CA GLN A 112 12.52 -23.34 26.71
C GLN A 112 13.63 -22.28 26.80
N VAL A 113 13.90 -21.74 27.99
CA VAL A 113 15.01 -20.82 28.22
C VAL A 113 16.35 -21.49 27.95
N CYS A 114 16.58 -22.68 28.51
CA CYS A 114 17.81 -23.46 28.28
C CYS A 114 18.00 -23.80 26.80
N LEU A 115 16.95 -24.27 26.11
CA LEU A 115 16.96 -24.57 24.68
C LEU A 115 17.29 -23.37 23.79
N THR A 116 17.00 -22.15 24.27
CA THR A 116 17.28 -20.93 23.53
C THR A 116 18.71 -20.46 23.77
N ALA A 117 19.12 -20.45 25.03
CA ALA A 117 20.49 -20.10 25.40
C ALA A 117 21.50 -21.05 24.73
N CYS A 118 21.16 -22.34 24.62
CA CYS A 118 22.03 -23.37 24.08
C CYS A 118 21.84 -23.68 22.58
N GLN A 119 21.28 -22.77 21.77
CA GLN A 119 21.21 -22.97 20.32
C GLN A 119 22.61 -23.08 19.72
N ASN A 120 22.88 -24.01 18.79
CA ASN A 120 24.22 -24.11 18.19
C ASN A 120 24.56 -22.88 17.35
N ASP A 121 23.55 -22.31 16.66
CA ASP A 121 23.67 -21.05 15.92
C ASP A 121 23.54 -19.85 16.87
N PRO A 122 24.59 -19.02 17.04
CA PRO A 122 24.57 -17.83 17.90
C PRO A 122 23.43 -16.86 17.59
N THR A 123 23.04 -16.75 16.32
CA THR A 123 21.99 -15.81 15.89
C THR A 123 20.59 -16.22 16.37
N ARG A 124 20.43 -17.48 16.78
CA ARG A 124 19.18 -18.03 17.33
C ARG A 124 19.15 -18.03 18.86
N ARG A 125 20.25 -17.67 19.52
CA ARG A 125 20.30 -17.50 20.97
C ARG A 125 19.67 -16.17 21.39
N TYR A 126 19.69 -15.91 22.69
CA TYR A 126 19.48 -14.56 23.20
C TYR A 126 20.54 -13.61 22.64
N ALA A 127 20.11 -12.47 22.12
CA ALA A 127 21.03 -11.47 21.57
C ALA A 127 21.92 -10.87 22.68
N THR A 128 21.38 -10.73 23.89
CA THR A 128 22.09 -10.21 25.06
C THR A 128 21.76 -11.01 26.33
N ALA A 129 22.63 -10.92 27.35
CA ALA A 129 22.34 -11.48 28.67
C ALA A 129 21.13 -10.78 29.33
N ARG A 130 20.84 -9.52 28.98
CA ARG A 130 19.60 -8.83 29.35
C ARG A 130 18.34 -9.54 28.84
N ASP A 131 18.36 -10.04 27.60
CA ASP A 131 17.21 -10.76 27.03
C ASP A 131 16.96 -12.08 27.76
N LEU A 132 18.03 -12.80 28.11
CA LEU A 132 17.95 -13.99 28.95
C LEU A 132 17.38 -13.66 30.34
N LEU A 133 17.87 -12.59 30.96
CA LEU A 133 17.35 -12.09 32.24
C LEU A 133 15.86 -11.75 32.17
N ALA A 134 15.40 -11.14 31.08
CA ALA A 134 14.00 -10.79 30.87
C ALA A 134 13.11 -12.04 30.82
N ASP A 135 13.52 -13.08 30.09
CA ASP A 135 12.80 -14.36 30.07
C ASP A 135 12.78 -15.02 31.45
N LEU A 136 13.90 -15.01 32.19
CA LEU A 136 13.96 -15.55 33.56
C LEU A 136 13.09 -14.76 34.56
N ALA A 137 13.04 -13.43 34.43
CA ALA A 137 12.19 -12.58 35.25
C ALA A 137 10.70 -12.82 34.94
N LEU A 138 10.37 -13.00 33.67
CA LEU A 138 9.02 -13.38 33.24
C LEU A 138 8.59 -14.69 33.90
N LEU A 139 9.44 -15.72 33.86
CA LEU A 139 9.15 -16.99 34.54
C LEU A 139 9.06 -16.84 36.06
N HIS A 140 9.87 -15.98 36.67
CA HIS A 140 9.78 -15.73 38.12
C HIS A 140 8.43 -15.12 38.53
N SER A 141 7.84 -14.31 37.65
CA SER A 141 6.51 -13.71 37.84
C SER A 141 5.34 -14.62 37.46
N GLY A 142 5.58 -15.87 37.05
CA GLY A 142 4.56 -16.82 36.61
C GLY A 142 4.11 -16.64 35.15
N GLY A 143 4.86 -15.88 34.35
CA GLY A 143 4.60 -15.73 32.91
C GLY A 143 5.07 -16.93 32.08
N SER A 144 4.66 -16.97 30.81
CA SER A 144 5.05 -18.02 29.85
C SER A 144 5.92 -17.44 28.73
N VAL A 145 7.15 -17.93 28.63
CA VAL A 145 8.10 -17.58 27.56
C VAL A 145 7.59 -18.11 26.23
N ARG A 146 7.02 -19.31 26.21
CA ARG A 146 6.41 -19.90 25.01
C ARG A 146 5.30 -19.03 24.42
N ASN A 147 4.43 -18.47 25.27
CA ASN A 147 3.33 -17.62 24.82
C ASN A 147 3.83 -16.29 24.25
N VAL A 148 4.80 -15.65 24.89
CA VAL A 148 5.41 -14.40 24.40
C VAL A 148 6.04 -14.62 23.01
N ARG A 149 6.72 -15.74 22.80
CA ARG A 149 7.33 -16.07 21.49
C ARG A 149 6.29 -16.34 20.42
N LYS A 150 5.27 -17.15 20.72
CA LYS A 150 4.14 -17.38 19.80
C LYS A 150 3.45 -16.07 19.41
N ALA A 151 3.30 -15.14 20.35
CA ALA A 151 2.74 -13.82 20.07
C ALA A 151 3.63 -13.01 19.11
N LYS A 152 4.96 -12.99 19.34
CA LYS A 152 5.92 -12.34 18.44
C LYS A 152 5.88 -12.93 17.02
N GLU A 153 5.84 -14.25 16.89
CA GLU A 153 5.74 -14.94 15.59
C GLU A 153 4.43 -14.65 14.86
N ARG A 154 3.30 -14.59 15.59
CA ARG A 154 2.00 -14.19 15.02
C ARG A 154 2.03 -12.76 14.53
N ALA A 155 2.57 -11.83 15.33
CA ALA A 155 2.71 -10.43 14.95
C ALA A 155 3.62 -10.25 13.71
N ALA A 156 4.74 -10.99 13.63
CA ALA A 156 5.62 -10.98 12.47
C ALA A 156 4.91 -11.49 11.20
N ARG A 157 4.18 -12.60 11.30
CA ARG A 157 3.37 -13.13 10.18
C ARG A 157 2.27 -12.16 9.75
N MET A 158 1.54 -11.57 10.70
CA MET A 158 0.52 -10.56 10.40
C MET A 158 1.10 -9.35 9.68
N ARG A 159 2.30 -8.89 10.09
CA ARG A 159 3.00 -7.79 9.40
C ARG A 159 3.37 -8.15 7.96
N GLN A 160 3.88 -9.36 7.73
CA GLN A 160 4.18 -9.84 6.37
C GLN A 160 2.92 -9.89 5.49
N VAL A 161 1.82 -10.42 6.02
CA VAL A 161 0.53 -10.45 5.30
C VAL A 161 0.05 -9.04 4.98
N LEU A 162 0.13 -8.11 5.94
CA LEU A 162 -0.27 -6.71 5.71
C LEU A 162 0.54 -6.07 4.58
N VAL A 163 1.86 -6.27 4.55
CA VAL A 163 2.72 -5.76 3.46
C VAL A 163 2.28 -6.32 2.11
N VAL A 164 2.02 -7.63 2.02
CA VAL A 164 1.54 -8.26 0.78
C VAL A 164 0.19 -7.70 0.34
N VAL A 165 -0.76 -7.52 1.28
CA VAL A 165 -2.08 -6.94 0.99
C VAL A 165 -1.95 -5.51 0.47
N LEU A 166 -1.10 -4.68 1.09
CA LEU A 166 -0.85 -3.32 0.64
C LEU A 166 -0.20 -3.29 -0.75
N MET A 167 0.71 -4.21 -1.05
CA MET A 167 1.32 -4.34 -2.38
C MET A 167 0.27 -4.71 -3.44
N ILE A 168 -0.62 -5.67 -3.14
CA ILE A 168 -1.70 -6.06 -4.05
C ILE A 168 -2.66 -4.89 -4.27
N ALA A 169 -3.07 -4.21 -3.19
CA ALA A 169 -3.94 -3.04 -3.27
C ALA A 169 -3.31 -1.91 -4.11
N PHE A 170 -2.00 -1.70 -3.98
CA PHE A 170 -1.26 -0.72 -4.78
C PHE A 170 -1.29 -1.07 -6.27
N VAL A 171 -1.03 -2.34 -6.63
CA VAL A 171 -1.07 -2.80 -8.02
C VAL A 171 -2.47 -2.69 -8.61
N LEU A 172 -3.50 -3.14 -7.88
CA LEU A 172 -4.89 -3.07 -8.33
C LEU A 172 -5.36 -1.62 -8.46
N GLY A 173 -5.02 -0.76 -7.49
CA GLY A 173 -5.31 0.66 -7.54
C GLY A 173 -4.65 1.35 -8.74
N GLY A 174 -3.39 1.02 -9.01
CA GLY A 174 -2.67 1.51 -10.19
C GLY A 174 -3.28 1.05 -11.51
N ALA A 175 -3.68 -0.21 -11.61
CA ALA A 175 -4.36 -0.76 -12.79
C ALA A 175 -5.72 -0.10 -13.01
N TRP A 176 -6.51 0.08 -11.96
CA TRP A 176 -7.80 0.77 -12.00
C TRP A 176 -7.63 2.23 -12.45
N PHE A 177 -6.64 2.94 -11.90
CA PHE A 177 -6.33 4.32 -12.28
C PHE A 177 -5.92 4.46 -13.76
N GLN A 178 -5.08 3.55 -14.25
CA GLN A 178 -4.69 3.52 -15.66
C GLN A 178 -5.87 3.20 -16.59
N ALA A 179 -6.72 2.24 -16.22
CA ALA A 179 -7.93 1.92 -16.97
C ALA A 179 -8.88 3.13 -17.04
N GLY A 180 -9.02 3.88 -15.95
CA GLY A 180 -9.75 5.14 -15.90
C GLY A 180 -9.23 6.15 -16.93
N ARG A 181 -7.92 6.41 -16.94
CA ARG A 181 -7.30 7.32 -17.92
C ARG A 181 -7.50 6.90 -19.37
N ILE A 182 -7.42 5.61 -19.66
CA ILE A 182 -7.65 5.08 -21.02
C ILE A 182 -9.10 5.32 -21.43
N LYS A 183 -10.05 5.09 -20.52
CA LYS A 183 -11.48 5.32 -20.77
C LYS A 183 -11.78 6.79 -21.03
N ASP A 184 -11.21 7.70 -20.23
CA ASP A 184 -11.40 9.14 -20.41
C ASP A 184 -10.87 9.63 -21.76
N ARG A 185 -9.70 9.13 -22.19
CA ARG A 185 -9.14 9.45 -23.51
C ARG A 185 -10.06 9.00 -24.65
N ARG A 186 -10.62 7.78 -24.56
CA ARG A 186 -11.59 7.27 -25.54
C ARG A 186 -12.87 8.11 -25.58
N ASN A 187 -13.37 8.54 -24.43
CA ASN A 187 -14.55 9.40 -24.34
C ASN A 187 -14.29 10.78 -24.94
N GLN A 188 -13.10 11.36 -24.74
CA GLN A 188 -12.74 12.63 -25.37
C GLN A 188 -12.64 12.50 -26.89
N GLU A 189 -12.06 11.41 -27.39
CA GLU A 189 -11.97 11.15 -28.83
C GLU A 189 -13.36 10.95 -29.47
N SER A 190 -14.28 10.24 -28.81
CA SER A 190 -15.65 10.05 -29.32
C SER A 190 -16.43 11.36 -29.33
N LEU A 191 -16.31 12.17 -28.27
CA LEU A 191 -16.92 13.50 -28.20
C LEU A 191 -16.34 14.45 -29.27
N ALA A 192 -15.03 14.41 -29.49
CA ALA A 192 -14.38 15.23 -30.51
C ALA A 192 -14.81 14.85 -31.93
N LYS A 193 -14.99 13.56 -32.21
CA LYS A 193 -15.54 13.08 -33.50
C LYS A 193 -16.98 13.56 -33.71
N ALA A 194 -17.84 13.39 -32.72
CA ALA A 194 -19.23 13.85 -32.79
C ALA A 194 -19.33 15.37 -32.99
N ALA A 195 -18.46 16.15 -32.32
CA ALA A 195 -18.41 17.60 -32.50
C ALA A 195 -17.99 18.00 -33.92
N ARG A 196 -17.02 17.29 -34.52
CA ARG A 196 -16.59 17.52 -35.91
C ARG A 196 -17.69 17.20 -36.91
N GLU A 197 -18.38 16.07 -36.74
CA GLU A 197 -19.50 15.68 -37.62
C GLU A 197 -20.64 16.71 -37.55
N LEU A 198 -21.00 17.17 -36.36
CA LEU A 198 -21.96 18.25 -36.18
C LEU A 198 -21.51 19.57 -36.84
N GLY A 199 -20.21 19.88 -36.80
CA GLY A 199 -19.63 21.03 -37.48
C GLY A 199 -19.80 20.94 -39.00
N LEU A 200 -19.41 19.82 -39.60
CA LEU A 200 -19.55 19.57 -41.04
C LEU A 200 -21.01 19.60 -41.49
N GLN A 201 -21.92 19.02 -40.71
CA GLN A 201 -23.36 19.09 -41.01
C GLN A 201 -23.88 20.52 -40.97
N ARG A 202 -23.42 21.33 -40.02
CA ARG A 202 -23.81 22.75 -39.93
C ARG A 202 -23.25 23.57 -41.09
N GLU A 203 -22.03 23.30 -41.52
CA GLU A 203 -21.43 23.95 -42.70
C GLU A 203 -22.17 23.56 -43.96
N ALA A 204 -22.39 22.27 -44.21
CA ALA A 204 -23.16 21.80 -45.37
C ALA A 204 -24.59 22.37 -45.39
N ALA A 205 -25.26 22.46 -44.24
CA ALA A 205 -26.57 23.08 -44.13
C ALA A 205 -26.54 24.59 -44.44
N ARG A 206 -25.49 25.29 -44.02
CA ARG A 206 -25.29 26.72 -44.36
C ARG A 206 -25.09 26.91 -45.85
N ASP A 207 -24.24 26.11 -46.49
CA ASP A 207 -23.95 26.21 -47.92
C ASP A 207 -25.19 25.90 -48.78
N ALA A 208 -25.96 24.88 -48.37
CA ALA A 208 -27.23 24.54 -49.01
C ALA A 208 -28.26 25.68 -48.87
N ASN A 209 -28.37 26.27 -47.69
CA ASN A 209 -29.25 27.42 -47.45
C ASN A 209 -28.82 28.65 -48.27
N GLN A 210 -27.53 28.93 -48.37
CA GLN A 210 -27.01 30.01 -49.24
C GLN A 210 -27.35 29.77 -50.71
N SER A 211 -27.14 28.54 -51.21
CA SER A 211 -27.47 28.17 -52.59
C SER A 211 -28.97 28.33 -52.90
N LEU A 212 -29.83 27.91 -51.96
CA LEU A 212 -31.28 28.10 -52.05
C LEU A 212 -31.67 29.59 -52.05
N ALA A 213 -31.00 30.42 -51.25
CA ALA A 213 -31.23 31.87 -51.21
C ALA A 213 -30.87 32.55 -52.54
N VAL A 214 -29.75 32.16 -53.17
CA VAL A 214 -29.35 32.66 -54.50
C VAL A 214 -30.34 32.22 -55.58
N LEU A 215 -30.73 30.94 -55.60
CA LEU A 215 -31.69 30.42 -56.58
C LEU A 215 -33.07 31.08 -56.46
N SER A 216 -33.55 31.28 -55.23
CA SER A 216 -34.81 31.99 -54.98
C SER A 216 -34.72 33.47 -55.36
N SER A 217 -33.58 34.13 -55.15
CA SER A 217 -33.36 35.50 -55.62
C SER A 217 -33.35 35.61 -57.15
N HIS A 218 -32.71 34.66 -57.84
CA HIS A 218 -32.75 34.61 -59.30
C HIS A 218 -34.18 34.41 -59.82
N ARG A 219 -34.95 33.49 -59.21
CA ARG A 219 -36.37 33.28 -59.58
C ARG A 219 -37.24 34.50 -59.31
N ALA A 220 -36.95 35.26 -58.26
CA ALA A 220 -37.63 36.52 -57.99
C ALA A 220 -37.37 37.54 -59.12
N ARG A 221 -36.13 37.65 -59.59
CA ARG A 221 -35.74 38.53 -60.71
C ARG A 221 -36.40 38.13 -62.02
N THR A 222 -36.42 36.84 -62.36
CA THR A 222 -37.04 36.37 -63.60
C THR A 222 -38.55 36.61 -63.60
N ALA A 223 -39.25 36.30 -62.50
CA ALA A 223 -40.69 36.55 -62.38
C ALA A 223 -41.02 38.05 -62.48
N ALA A 224 -40.18 38.92 -61.90
CA ALA A 224 -40.34 40.37 -62.03
C ALA A 224 -40.17 40.85 -63.48
N GLY A 225 -39.20 40.31 -64.22
CA GLY A 225 -38.97 40.61 -65.64
C GLY A 225 -40.11 40.15 -66.56
N GLU A 226 -40.84 39.11 -66.16
CA GLU A 226 -42.03 38.59 -66.87
C GLU A 226 -43.33 39.32 -66.49
N GLY A 227 -43.30 40.23 -65.53
CA GLY A 227 -44.48 40.99 -65.06
C GLY A 227 -45.30 40.31 -63.97
N ASP A 228 -44.86 39.17 -63.42
CA ASP A 228 -45.51 38.48 -62.29
C ASP A 228 -45.01 39.03 -60.94
N ALA A 229 -45.65 40.11 -60.49
CA ALA A 229 -45.32 40.77 -59.23
C ALA A 229 -45.57 39.88 -57.98
N ALA A 230 -46.56 38.98 -58.04
CA ALA A 230 -46.89 38.10 -56.92
C ALA A 230 -45.84 36.99 -56.76
N GLY A 231 -45.43 36.38 -57.88
CA GLY A 231 -44.33 35.40 -57.91
C GLY A 231 -43.00 36.01 -57.47
N ALA A 232 -42.69 37.23 -57.93
CA ALA A 232 -41.48 37.96 -57.53
C ALA A 232 -41.41 38.19 -56.01
N ALA A 233 -42.50 38.65 -55.40
CA ALA A 233 -42.57 38.90 -53.96
C ALA A 233 -42.45 37.61 -53.12
N LEU A 234 -43.08 36.52 -53.59
CA LEU A 234 -43.02 35.22 -52.91
C LEU A 234 -41.58 34.66 -52.90
N TRP A 235 -40.91 34.68 -54.04
CA TRP A 235 -39.53 34.17 -54.14
C TRP A 235 -38.53 35.05 -53.40
N ALA A 236 -38.70 36.38 -53.39
CA ALA A 236 -37.86 37.30 -52.60
C ALA A 236 -38.00 37.07 -51.09
N SER A 237 -39.24 36.89 -50.60
CA SER A 237 -39.56 36.56 -49.20
C SER A 237 -39.00 35.20 -48.78
N ARG A 238 -38.91 34.24 -49.71
CA ARG A 238 -38.26 32.95 -49.47
C ARG A 238 -36.74 33.09 -49.39
N ALA A 239 -36.13 33.88 -50.26
CA ALA A 239 -34.69 34.12 -50.25
C ALA A 239 -34.21 34.72 -48.92
N SER A 240 -34.92 35.72 -48.40
CA SER A 240 -34.57 36.41 -47.16
C SER A 240 -34.72 35.56 -45.89
N ARG A 241 -35.54 34.51 -45.92
CA ARG A 241 -35.76 33.61 -44.76
C ARG A 241 -34.75 32.48 -44.67
N VAL A 242 -34.14 32.08 -45.78
CA VAL A 242 -33.32 30.87 -45.85
C VAL A 242 -31.85 31.19 -45.53
N ALA A 243 -31.32 32.32 -46.00
CA ALA A 243 -30.00 32.82 -45.62
C ALA A 243 -29.90 34.34 -45.85
N PRO A 244 -29.04 35.06 -45.12
CA PRO A 244 -28.71 36.44 -45.46
C PRO A 244 -28.06 36.48 -46.86
N LEU A 245 -28.60 37.35 -47.72
CA LEU A 245 -28.11 37.53 -49.08
C LEU A 245 -26.82 38.36 -49.10
N PRO A 246 -25.88 38.09 -50.01
CA PRO A 246 -24.73 38.97 -50.22
C PRO A 246 -25.16 40.40 -50.59
N ASP A 247 -24.34 41.39 -50.24
CA ASP A 247 -24.68 42.82 -50.25
C ASP A 247 -25.15 43.38 -51.62
N ASP A 248 -24.79 42.72 -52.72
CA ASP A 248 -25.22 43.09 -54.08
C ASP A 248 -26.65 42.61 -54.40
N GLN A 249 -27.08 41.49 -53.81
CA GLN A 249 -28.40 40.88 -54.00
C GLN A 249 -29.42 41.34 -52.96
N SER A 250 -28.96 41.77 -51.79
CA SER A 250 -29.80 42.31 -50.71
C SER A 250 -30.50 43.62 -51.12
N ARG A 251 -29.82 44.50 -51.86
CA ARG A 251 -30.37 45.78 -52.35
C ARG A 251 -31.57 45.58 -53.29
N PHE A 252 -31.44 44.65 -54.23
CA PHE A 252 -32.52 44.35 -55.18
C PHE A 252 -33.72 43.68 -54.51
N SER A 253 -33.49 42.81 -53.51
CA SER A 253 -34.58 42.15 -52.79
C SER A 253 -35.34 43.12 -51.87
N LEU A 254 -34.65 44.08 -51.26
CA LEU A 254 -35.26 45.22 -50.57
C LEU A 254 -36.08 46.08 -51.54
N GLU A 255 -35.54 46.39 -52.73
CA GLU A 255 -36.24 47.15 -53.76
C GLU A 255 -37.47 46.41 -54.32
N ALA A 256 -37.38 45.10 -54.58
CA ALA A 256 -38.50 44.28 -55.06
C ALA A 256 -39.58 44.10 -53.98
N ALA A 257 -39.19 43.93 -52.70
CA ALA A 257 -40.13 43.92 -51.58
C ALA A 257 -40.80 45.29 -51.38
N HIS A 258 -40.05 46.38 -51.58
CA HIS A 258 -40.60 47.74 -51.55
C HIS A 258 -41.54 47.98 -52.73
N TYR A 259 -41.20 47.51 -53.94
CA TYR A 259 -42.02 47.60 -55.15
C TYR A 259 -43.33 46.80 -54.99
N ALA A 260 -43.27 45.59 -54.43
CA ALA A 260 -44.46 44.81 -54.08
C ALA A 260 -45.31 45.49 -52.99
N ALA A 261 -44.69 46.06 -51.95
CA ALA A 261 -45.40 46.79 -50.91
C ALA A 261 -46.05 48.09 -51.42
N THR A 262 -45.51 48.70 -52.48
CA THR A 262 -46.03 49.94 -53.08
C THR A 262 -47.14 49.65 -54.10
N ILE A 263 -47.16 48.47 -54.74
CA ILE A 263 -48.15 48.11 -55.77
C ILE A 263 -49.32 47.28 -55.20
N LEU A 264 -49.16 46.59 -54.07
CA LEU A 264 -50.25 45.79 -53.49
C LEU A 264 -51.43 46.54 -52.82
N PRO A 265 -51.43 47.85 -52.50
CA PRO A 265 -52.62 48.51 -51.98
C PRO A 265 -53.43 49.22 -53.07
N LEU A 266 -53.62 48.63 -54.26
CA LEU A 266 -54.59 49.14 -55.26
C LEU A 266 -55.44 48.02 -55.91
N ARG A 267 -55.64 46.90 -55.21
CA ARG A 267 -56.66 45.89 -55.58
C ARG A 267 -57.37 45.33 -54.33
N SER A 268 -58.05 46.20 -53.58
CA SER A 268 -59.07 45.77 -52.60
C SER A 268 -60.32 46.66 -52.58
N ILE A 269 -60.59 47.40 -53.66
CA ILE A 269 -61.84 48.13 -53.85
C ILE A 269 -62.47 47.57 -55.13
N TYR A 270 -63.72 47.13 -55.03
CA TYR A 270 -64.50 46.32 -55.99
C TYR A 270 -64.31 44.81 -55.89
N LEU A 271 -64.92 44.22 -54.85
CA LEU A 271 -65.90 43.12 -54.95
C LEU A 271 -66.44 42.81 -53.54
N THR A 272 -67.15 43.77 -52.96
CA THR A 272 -68.14 43.51 -51.90
C THR A 272 -69.50 43.34 -52.58
N GLY A 273 -69.98 42.10 -52.62
CA GLY A 273 -71.34 41.75 -53.01
C GLY A 273 -71.74 40.49 -52.25
N ALA A 274 -72.10 40.67 -50.99
CA ALA A 274 -72.71 39.63 -50.13
C ALA A 274 -74.10 39.22 -50.68
N PRO A 275 -74.70 38.09 -50.24
CA PRO A 275 -75.30 38.07 -48.89
C PRO A 275 -75.20 36.73 -48.10
N LEU A 276 -75.06 36.90 -46.78
CA LEU A 276 -75.75 36.23 -45.66
C LEU A 276 -76.30 34.80 -45.85
N LEU A 277 -75.65 33.82 -45.21
CA LEU A 277 -76.06 33.17 -43.94
C LEU A 277 -75.01 32.13 -43.51
#